data_AF-A0A848MAX9-F1
#
_entry.id   AF-A0A848MAX9-F1
#
_cell.length_a   1.000
_cell.length_b   1.000
_cell.length_c   1.000
_cell.angle_alpha   90.00
_cell.angle_beta   90.00
_cell.angle_gamma   90.00
#
_symmetry.space_group_name_H-M   'P 1'
#
loop_
_entity.id
_entity.type
_entity.pdbx_description
1 polymer ?
#
loop_
_entity_poly.entity_id
_entity_poly.type
_entity_poly.pdbx_seq_one_letter_code
_entity_poly.pdbx_strand_id
1 'polypeptide(L)'
;MKTHITDFVLIDIFKEFTYGILESEQTGDFIVYGAIINPQITTIEINEQQGKIIQKNDLTIWYFILESRPLRSSIKAKDSEGKVLLEEKIY
;
A
#
# COMPACT_ATOMS: atom_id res chain seq x y z
N MET A 1 -17.67 14.51 9.56
CA MET A 1 -16.30 14.46 10.11
C MET A 1 -15.36 14.05 8.97
N LYS A 2 -14.22 14.73 8.78
CA LYS A 2 -13.22 14.37 7.77
C LYS A 2 -11.93 13.99 8.49
N THR A 3 -11.38 12.81 8.21
CA THR A 3 -10.11 12.35 8.75
C THR A 3 -9.05 12.54 7.65
N HIS A 4 -7.93 13.17 8.00
CA HIS A 4 -6.80 13.37 7.11
C HIS A 4 -5.67 12.44 7.51
N ILE A 5 -5.15 11.69 6.55
CA ILE A 5 -3.89 10.96 6.71
C ILE A 5 -2.79 11.89 6.20
N THR A 6 -1.95 12.37 7.10
CA THR A 6 -0.80 13.22 6.77
C THR A 6 0.45 12.56 7.32
N ASP A 7 1.19 11.93 6.43
CA ASP A 7 2.49 11.33 6.73
C ASP A 7 3.33 11.37 5.44
N PHE A 8 4.66 11.36 5.60
CA PHE A 8 5.59 11.46 4.48
C PHE A 8 6.34 10.15 4.33
N VAL A 9 6.06 9.44 3.25
CA VAL A 9 6.83 8.25 2.88
C VAL A 9 7.60 8.56 1.60
N LEU A 10 8.93 8.47 1.67
CA LEU A 10 9.79 8.65 0.50
C LEU A 10 9.63 7.44 -0.43
N ILE A 11 9.57 7.70 -1.73
CA ILE A 11 9.56 6.63 -2.73
C ILE A 11 11.00 6.14 -2.91
N ASP A 12 11.21 4.85 -2.67
CA ASP A 12 12.47 4.20 -3.04
C ASP A 12 12.54 4.15 -4.56
N ILE A 13 13.41 4.96 -5.15
CA ILE A 13 13.55 5.09 -6.60
C ILE A 13 14.01 3.79 -7.28
N PHE A 14 14.62 2.85 -6.55
CA PHE A 14 15.03 1.56 -7.12
C PHE A 14 13.89 0.56 -7.13
N LYS A 15 12.98 0.66 -6.16
CA LYS A 15 11.78 -0.19 -6.08
C LYS A 15 10.58 0.43 -6.80
N GLU A 16 10.64 1.74 -7.06
CA GLU A 16 9.55 2.53 -7.63
C GLU A 16 8.24 2.37 -6.84
N PHE A 17 8.38 2.10 -5.55
CA PHE A 17 7.35 1.66 -4.62
C PHE A 17 7.67 2.15 -3.22
N THR A 18 6.64 2.44 -2.44
CA THR A 18 6.79 2.72 -1.02
C THR A 18 5.56 2.33 -0.24
N TYR A 19 5.72 2.16 1.08
CA TYR A 19 4.62 1.90 1.98
C TYR A 19 4.85 2.50 3.37
N GLY A 20 3.74 2.79 4.04
CA GLY A 20 3.68 3.19 5.44
C GLY A 20 2.51 2.48 6.13
N ILE A 21 2.54 2.51 7.47
CA ILE A 21 1.49 1.95 8.31
C ILE A 21 1.14 3.01 9.34
N LEU A 22 -0.15 3.35 9.42
CA LEU A 22 -0.67 4.31 10.38
C LEU A 22 -1.79 3.66 11.18
N GLU A 23 -1.85 3.94 12.48
CA GLU A 23 -2.95 3.54 13.34
C GLU A 23 -3.89 4.74 13.54
N SER A 24 -5.18 4.53 13.34
CA SER A 24 -6.21 5.54 13.58
C SER A 24 -6.53 5.58 15.07
N GLU A 25 -6.14 6.64 15.77
CA GLU A 25 -6.46 6.80 17.20
C GLU A 25 -7.99 6.84 17.47
N GLN A 26 -8.80 7.21 16.48
CA GLN A 26 -10.24 7.34 16.63
C GLN A 26 -10.99 6.01 16.50
N THR A 27 -10.50 5.13 15.64
CA THR A 27 -11.19 3.87 15.30
C THR A 27 -10.43 2.63 15.74
N GLY A 28 -9.14 2.73 16.04
CA GLY A 28 -8.25 1.60 16.27
C GLY A 28 -7.86 0.84 15.00
N ASP A 29 -8.32 1.31 13.83
CA ASP A 29 -7.98 0.67 12.55
C ASP A 29 -6.55 0.96 12.13
N PHE A 30 -5.94 0.01 11.43
CA PHE A 30 -4.63 0.16 10.80
C PHE A 30 -4.79 0.44 9.31
N ILE A 31 -4.13 1.48 8.86
CA ILE A 31 -4.08 1.86 7.45
C ILE A 31 -2.71 1.52 6.92
N VAL A 32 -2.65 0.57 5.98
CA VAL A 32 -1.45 0.30 5.20
C VAL A 32 -1.59 1.03 3.89
N TYR A 33 -0.67 1.91 3.56
CA TYR A 33 -0.81 2.78 2.39
C TYR A 33 0.54 2.96 1.71
N GLY A 34 0.52 3.49 0.49
CA GLY A 34 1.76 3.74 -0.23
C GLY A 34 1.56 4.39 -1.59
N ALA A 35 2.66 4.48 -2.31
CA ALA A 35 2.72 5.02 -3.65
C ALA A 35 3.56 4.12 -4.57
N ILE A 36 3.22 4.15 -5.86
CA ILE A 36 3.85 3.40 -6.95
C ILE A 36 4.10 4.39 -8.08
N ILE A 37 5.31 4.39 -8.62
CA ILE A 37 5.64 5.07 -9.89
C ILE A 37 5.96 4.08 -11.01
N ASN A 38 6.09 2.79 -10.69
CA ASN A 38 6.24 1.72 -11.68
C ASN A 38 4.90 1.44 -12.38
N PRO A 39 4.77 1.72 -13.69
CA PRO A 39 3.51 1.52 -14.41
C PRO A 39 3.16 0.05 -14.64
N GLN A 40 4.11 -0.88 -14.43
CA GLN A 40 3.86 -2.32 -14.55
C GLN A 40 3.10 -2.88 -13.35
N ILE A 41 3.15 -2.20 -12.19
CA ILE A 41 2.40 -2.60 -11.00
C ILE A 41 0.96 -2.09 -11.15
N THR A 42 0.02 -2.99 -11.32
CA THR A 42 -1.42 -2.68 -11.44
C THR A 42 -2.23 -3.11 -10.24
N THR A 43 -1.67 -3.99 -9.40
CA THR A 43 -2.39 -4.61 -8.27
C THR A 43 -1.48 -4.67 -7.06
N ILE A 44 -2.03 -4.34 -5.88
CA ILE A 44 -1.39 -4.56 -4.58
C ILE A 44 -2.25 -5.53 -3.77
N GLU A 45 -1.62 -6.50 -3.13
CA GLU A 45 -2.27 -7.46 -2.23
C GLU A 45 -1.58 -7.54 -0.87
N ILE A 46 -2.37 -7.66 0.19
CA ILE A 46 -1.94 -8.00 1.55
C ILE A 46 -2.86 -9.11 2.06
N ASN A 47 -2.31 -10.23 2.53
CA ASN A 47 -3.09 -11.37 3.02
C ASN A 47 -4.19 -11.83 2.05
N GLU A 48 -3.86 -11.91 0.74
CA GLU A 48 -4.81 -12.27 -0.34
C GLU A 48 -5.94 -11.26 -0.57
N GLN A 49 -5.98 -10.16 0.17
CA GLN A 49 -6.91 -9.06 -0.06
C GLN A 49 -6.28 -8.07 -1.02
N GLN A 50 -7.07 -7.60 -2.00
CA GLN A 50 -6.65 -6.58 -2.95
C GLN A 50 -6.88 -5.18 -2.37
N GLY A 51 -5.87 -4.32 -2.52
CA GLY A 51 -5.89 -2.94 -2.05
C GLY A 51 -6.72 -2.03 -2.94
N LYS A 52 -7.12 -0.88 -2.39
CA LYS A 52 -7.67 0.20 -3.20
C LYS A 52 -6.54 0.93 -3.90
N ILE A 53 -6.69 1.17 -5.20
CA ILE A 53 -5.70 1.85 -6.03
C ILE A 53 -6.35 3.08 -6.66
N ILE A 54 -5.64 4.20 -6.61
CA ILE A 54 -6.04 5.49 -7.17
C ILE A 54 -4.89 5.97 -8.05
N GLN A 55 -5.10 5.96 -9.36
CA GLN A 55 -4.11 6.41 -10.32
C GLN A 55 -4.28 7.91 -10.61
N LYS A 56 -3.17 8.66 -10.58
CA LYS A 56 -3.12 10.07 -10.95
C LYS A 56 -1.83 10.36 -11.71
N ASN A 57 -1.94 10.46 -13.03
CA ASN A 57 -0.82 10.62 -13.95
C ASN A 57 0.20 9.47 -13.81
N ASP A 58 1.45 9.80 -13.52
CA ASP A 58 2.61 8.94 -13.27
C ASP A 58 2.69 8.44 -11.82
N LEU A 59 1.79 8.89 -10.94
CA LEU A 59 1.73 8.49 -9.55
C LEU A 59 0.47 7.66 -9.28
N THR A 60 0.67 6.46 -8.74
CA THR A 60 -0.42 5.62 -8.27
C THR A 60 -0.35 5.53 -6.75
N ILE A 61 -1.45 5.88 -6.08
CA ILE A 61 -1.60 5.76 -4.63
C ILE A 61 -2.39 4.49 -4.33
N TRP A 62 -2.06 3.78 -3.25
CA TRP A 62 -2.80 2.61 -2.82
C TRP A 62 -2.97 2.56 -1.30
N TYR A 63 -4.01 1.87 -0.84
CA TYR A 63 -4.24 1.68 0.60
C TYR A 63 -5.15 0.49 0.95
N PHE A 64 -5.04 0.07 2.21
CA PHE A 64 -5.89 -0.88 2.93
C PHE A 64 -6.32 -0.24 4.25
N ILE A 65 -7.53 -0.56 4.70
CA ILE A 65 -7.99 -0.30 6.06
C ILE A 65 -8.22 -1.67 6.70
N LEU A 66 -7.53 -1.94 7.79
CA LEU A 66 -7.48 -3.23 8.48
C LEU A 66 -7.96 -3.02 9.92
N GLU A 67 -8.81 -3.91 10.42
CA GLU A 67 -9.31 -3.85 11.81
C GLU A 67 -8.25 -4.25 12.85
N SER A 68 -7.11 -4.77 12.40
CA SER A 68 -6.03 -5.23 13.27
C SER A 68 -4.68 -5.00 12.61
N ARG A 69 -3.63 -4.92 13.44
CA ARG A 69 -2.27 -4.72 12.95
C ARG A 69 -1.88 -5.89 12.04
N PRO A 70 -1.38 -5.64 10.82
CA PRO A 70 -0.94 -6.70 9.91
C PRO A 70 0.34 -7.34 10.42
N LEU A 71 0.22 -8.32 11.32
CA LEU A 71 1.34 -9.07 11.86
C LEU A 71 1.80 -10.12 10.83
N ARG A 72 3.08 -10.08 10.44
CA ARG A 72 3.71 -11.06 9.53
C ARG A 72 3.05 -11.16 8.15
N SER A 73 2.55 -10.05 7.64
CA SER A 73 1.98 -9.97 6.30
C SER A 73 3.06 -9.65 5.26
N SER A 74 2.80 -9.99 3.99
CA SER A 74 3.57 -9.46 2.86
C SER A 74 2.71 -8.62 1.94
N ILE A 75 3.25 -7.49 1.50
CA ILE A 75 2.69 -6.65 0.45
C ILE A 75 3.21 -7.19 -0.87
N LYS A 76 2.32 -7.71 -1.71
CA LYS A 76 2.65 -8.21 -3.04
C LYS A 76 2.19 -7.20 -4.08
N ALA A 77 3.13 -6.64 -4.83
CA ALA A 77 2.85 -5.80 -5.97
C ALA A 77 2.92 -6.64 -7.24
N LYS A 78 1.85 -6.63 -8.03
CA LYS A 78 1.66 -7.50 -9.19
C LYS A 78 1.37 -6.73 -10.45
N ASP A 79 1.71 -7.32 -11.58
CA ASP A 79 1.27 -6.87 -12.90
C ASP A 79 -0.17 -7.29 -13.23
N SER A 80 -0.62 -6.92 -14.42
CA SER A 80 -1.96 -7.22 -14.92
C SER A 80 -2.23 -8.71 -15.14
N GLU A 81 -1.18 -9.53 -15.21
CA GLU A 81 -1.28 -10.99 -15.34
C GLU A 81 -1.23 -11.70 -13.98
N GLY A 82 -1.06 -10.94 -12.89
CA GLY A 82 -0.98 -11.46 -11.53
C GLY A 82 0.41 -11.95 -11.13
N LYS A 83 1.44 -11.72 -11.94
CA LYS A 83 2.82 -12.04 -11.58
C LYS A 83 3.32 -11.04 -10.53
N VAL A 84 3.96 -11.55 -9.49
CA VAL A 84 4.56 -10.73 -8.43
C VAL A 84 5.84 -10.06 -8.98
N LEU A 85 5.84 -8.73 -9.00
CA LEU A 85 6.99 -7.90 -9.37
C LEU A 85 7.80 -7.47 -8.14
N LEU A 86 7.12 -7.27 -7.01
CA LEU A 86 7.72 -6.87 -5.74
C LEU A 86 7.00 -7.57 -4.58
N GLU A 87 7.76 -7.98 -3.57
CA GLU A 87 7.22 -8.45 -2.29
C GLU A 87 7.95 -7.77 -1.12
N GLU A 88 7.20 -7.09 -0.26
CA GLU A 88 7.69 -6.42 0.95
C GLU A 88 7.11 -7.09 2.19
N LYS A 89 7.92 -7.29 3.23
CA LYS A 89 7.46 -7.88 4.49
C LYS A 89 7.08 -6.79 5.49
N ILE A 90 5.92 -6.96 6.12
CA ILE A 90 5.46 -6.13 7.23
C ILE A 90 5.80 -6.83 8.56
N TYR A 91 6.52 -6.13 9.43
CA TYR A 91 6.94 -6.61 10.75
C TYR A 91 6.29 -5.81 11.88
#